data_AF-A0A5E6N1W1-F1
#
_entry.id   AF-A0A5E6N1W1-F1
#
_cell.length_a   1.000
_cell.length_b   1.000
_cell.length_c   1.000
_cell.angle_alpha   90.00
_cell.angle_beta   90.00
_cell.angle_gamma   90.00
#
_symmetry.space_group_name_H-M   'P 1'
#
loop_
_entity.id
_entity.type
_entity.pdbx_description
1 polymer ?
#
loop_
_entity_poly.entity_id
_entity_poly.type
_entity_poly.pdbx_seq_one_letter_code
_entity_poly.pdbx_strand_id
1 'polypeptide(L)'
;MVGPLITISANKVNATAGTTITPITITNTGGSASYYLISPAIPSGLSFNTKTGTISGAPIVASDSVTYTVTAVGRRGRDTATVVITVGVGTINLAFEKHATQSSNYNKTNYHASQAVNGNTKGVWYNNSITHTNYEQGAWWQVDLGSKKNISQIIIYNRTDCCANRLSNYQVSNF
;
A
#
# COMPACT_ATOMS: atom_id res chain seq x y z
N MET A 1 -24.75 39.84 2.51
CA MET A 1 -23.55 39.17 1.95
C MET A 1 -23.28 37.91 2.75
N VAL A 2 -23.04 36.80 2.08
CA VAL A 2 -22.99 35.45 2.65
C VAL A 2 -21.53 35.05 2.93
N GLY A 3 -21.27 34.31 4.01
CA GLY A 3 -19.97 33.67 4.26
C GLY A 3 -19.72 32.50 3.30
N PRO A 4 -18.53 31.87 3.32
CA PRO A 4 -18.28 30.64 2.57
C PRO A 4 -19.32 29.57 2.90
N LEU A 5 -19.60 28.69 1.94
CA LEU A 5 -20.42 27.50 2.11
C LEU A 5 -19.75 26.38 1.32
N ILE A 6 -19.14 25.43 2.01
CA ILE A 6 -18.25 24.44 1.41
C ILE A 6 -18.79 23.02 1.50
N THR A 7 -18.53 22.26 0.44
CA THR A 7 -18.71 20.81 0.41
C THR A 7 -17.40 20.14 0.00
N ILE A 8 -17.23 18.88 0.40
CA ILE A 8 -16.04 18.08 0.13
C ILE A 8 -16.42 16.91 -0.79
N SER A 9 -15.54 16.57 -1.75
CA SER A 9 -15.83 15.54 -2.75
C SER A 9 -15.97 14.12 -2.19
N ALA A 10 -15.40 13.86 -1.01
CA ALA A 10 -15.53 12.60 -0.29
C ALA A 10 -15.46 12.83 1.22
N ASN A 11 -16.37 12.23 1.98
CA ASN A 11 -16.38 12.24 3.44
C ASN A 11 -15.56 11.09 4.06
N LYS A 12 -15.20 10.08 3.27
CA LYS A 12 -14.32 8.98 3.66
C LYS A 12 -13.39 8.57 2.52
N VAL A 13 -12.12 8.34 2.82
CA VAL A 13 -11.09 7.89 1.89
C VAL A 13 -10.29 6.76 2.51
N ASN A 14 -10.27 5.61 1.84
CA ASN A 14 -9.35 4.52 2.15
C ASN A 14 -8.16 4.65 1.19
N ALA A 15 -7.05 5.17 1.70
CA ALA A 15 -5.82 5.36 0.94
C ALA A 15 -4.84 4.20 1.19
N THR A 16 -3.88 4.08 0.30
CA THR A 16 -2.85 3.05 0.33
C THR A 16 -1.49 3.72 0.37
N ALA A 17 -0.65 3.38 1.35
CA ALA A 17 0.69 3.97 1.46
C ALA A 17 1.49 3.74 0.16
N GLY A 18 2.08 4.80 -0.39
CA GLY A 18 2.82 4.80 -1.66
C GLY A 18 1.96 4.94 -2.92
N THR A 19 0.62 4.99 -2.81
CA THR A 19 -0.27 5.20 -3.95
C THR A 19 -0.87 6.61 -3.92
N THR A 20 -0.80 7.32 -5.05
CA THR A 20 -1.43 8.64 -5.19
C THR A 20 -2.94 8.52 -5.04
N ILE A 21 -3.54 9.33 -4.15
CA ILE A 21 -4.99 9.38 -3.99
C ILE A 21 -5.63 10.17 -5.13
N THR A 22 -6.89 9.85 -5.43
CA THR A 22 -7.75 10.80 -6.16
C THR A 22 -7.85 12.09 -5.32
N PRO A 23 -7.55 13.28 -5.88
CA PRO A 23 -7.59 14.52 -5.12
C PRO A 23 -8.94 14.75 -4.45
N ILE A 24 -8.92 15.07 -3.16
CA ILE A 24 -10.11 15.46 -2.41
C ILE A 24 -10.28 16.96 -2.60
N THR A 25 -11.36 17.38 -3.24
CA THR A 25 -11.60 18.77 -3.63
C THR A 25 -12.66 19.40 -2.76
N ILE A 26 -12.56 20.73 -2.62
CA ILE A 26 -13.57 21.55 -1.96
C ILE A 26 -14.33 22.35 -3.01
N THR A 27 -15.65 22.34 -2.91
CA THR A 27 -16.54 23.19 -3.70
C THR A 27 -17.13 24.25 -2.79
N ASN A 28 -16.91 25.53 -3.09
CA ASN A 28 -17.49 26.65 -2.35
C ASN A 28 -18.61 27.31 -3.17
N THR A 29 -19.85 27.23 -2.68
CA THR A 29 -21.02 27.86 -3.30
C THR A 29 -21.48 29.13 -2.59
N GLY A 30 -20.82 29.48 -1.47
CA GLY A 30 -21.08 30.68 -0.70
C GLY A 30 -20.20 31.86 -1.10
N GLY A 31 -19.94 32.76 -0.16
CA GLY A 31 -19.03 33.88 -0.34
C GLY A 31 -17.56 33.45 -0.49
N SER A 32 -16.73 34.34 -1.04
CA SER A 32 -15.32 34.05 -1.29
C SER A 32 -14.54 33.69 -0.03
N ALA A 33 -13.87 32.53 -0.07
CA ALA A 33 -12.87 32.16 0.92
C ALA A 33 -11.53 32.84 0.59
N SER A 34 -10.85 33.38 1.59
CA SER A 34 -9.52 33.98 1.48
C SER A 34 -8.42 32.93 1.54
N TYR A 35 -8.61 31.91 2.37
CA TYR A 35 -7.73 30.74 2.48
C TYR A 35 -8.47 29.60 3.17
N TYR A 36 -7.83 28.43 3.15
CA TYR A 36 -8.29 27.21 3.79
C TYR A 36 -7.27 26.73 4.82
N LEU A 37 -7.77 26.10 5.88
CA LEU A 37 -6.99 25.44 6.93
C LEU A 37 -7.40 23.97 7.02
N ILE A 38 -6.53 23.13 7.56
CA ILE A 38 -6.81 21.72 7.85
C ILE A 38 -6.28 21.36 9.24
N SER A 39 -7.05 20.56 9.98
CA SER A 39 -6.63 20.01 11.28
C SER A 39 -7.19 18.59 11.46
N PRO A 40 -6.40 17.62 11.98
CA PRO A 40 -4.99 17.74 12.35
C PRO A 40 -4.08 17.95 11.14
N ALA A 41 -2.78 18.12 11.37
CA ALA A 41 -1.81 18.25 10.29
C ALA A 41 -1.85 17.01 9.36
N ILE A 42 -1.77 17.25 8.06
CA ILE A 42 -1.80 16.21 7.03
C ILE A 42 -0.58 15.27 7.20
N PRO A 43 -0.74 13.95 7.02
CA PRO A 43 0.34 12.99 7.19
C PRO A 43 1.36 13.13 6.05
N SER A 44 2.59 12.70 6.29
CA SER A 44 3.66 12.79 5.30
C SER A 44 3.26 12.14 3.96
N GLY A 45 3.63 12.80 2.86
CA GLY A 45 3.34 12.35 1.49
C GLY A 45 2.00 12.85 0.92
N LEU A 46 1.08 13.27 1.79
CA LEU A 46 -0.06 14.09 1.39
C LEU A 46 0.28 15.57 1.47
N SER A 47 -0.41 16.37 0.69
CA SER A 47 -0.27 17.83 0.61
C SER A 47 -1.64 18.48 0.68
N PHE A 48 -1.70 19.65 1.32
CA PHE A 48 -2.90 20.47 1.42
C PHE A 48 -2.66 21.83 0.77
N ASN A 49 -3.51 22.19 -0.19
CA ASN A 49 -3.46 23.48 -0.85
C ASN A 49 -4.27 24.52 -0.06
N THR A 50 -3.59 25.46 0.59
CA THR A 50 -4.22 26.50 1.43
C THR A 50 -5.05 27.51 0.65
N LYS A 51 -4.97 27.56 -0.68
CA LYS A 51 -5.79 28.43 -1.53
C LYS A 51 -7.07 27.76 -2.01
N THR A 52 -7.07 26.44 -2.18
CA THR A 52 -8.21 25.69 -2.75
C THR A 52 -8.85 24.71 -1.78
N GLY A 53 -8.20 24.39 -0.67
CA GLY A 53 -8.62 23.34 0.27
C GLY A 53 -8.37 21.91 -0.25
N THR A 54 -7.75 21.75 -1.41
CA THR A 54 -7.52 20.43 -2.03
C THR A 54 -6.49 19.62 -1.25
N ILE A 55 -6.79 18.35 -1.00
CA ILE A 55 -5.85 17.35 -0.46
C ILE A 55 -5.42 16.43 -1.61
N SER A 56 -4.12 16.24 -1.81
CA SER A 56 -3.56 15.41 -2.88
C SER A 56 -2.23 14.78 -2.49
N GLY A 57 -1.68 13.90 -3.34
CA GLY A 57 -0.39 13.24 -3.13
C GLY A 57 -0.53 11.75 -2.81
N ALA A 58 0.55 11.15 -2.32
CA ALA A 58 0.61 9.74 -1.95
C ALA A 58 1.08 9.63 -0.49
N PRO A 59 0.24 9.17 0.45
CA PRO A 59 0.66 9.04 1.84
C PRO A 59 1.81 8.04 1.94
N ILE A 60 2.79 8.29 2.80
CA ILE A 60 3.96 7.41 2.94
C ILE A 60 3.96 6.56 4.22
N VAL A 61 3.07 6.86 5.17
CA VAL A 61 2.97 6.15 6.45
C VAL A 61 1.54 5.69 6.65
N ALA A 62 1.38 4.40 6.99
CA ALA A 62 0.09 3.84 7.35
C ALA A 62 -0.43 4.47 8.65
N SER A 63 -1.74 4.66 8.74
CA SER A 63 -2.39 5.24 9.91
C SER A 63 -3.81 4.72 10.03
N ASP A 64 -4.27 4.64 11.29
CA ASP A 64 -5.68 4.42 11.59
C ASP A 64 -6.56 5.53 11.00
N SER A 65 -7.87 5.35 11.08
CA SER A 65 -8.81 6.35 10.57
C SER A 65 -8.66 7.67 11.35
N VAL A 66 -8.27 8.73 10.65
CA VAL A 66 -8.16 10.09 11.21
C VAL A 66 -9.20 10.99 10.54
N THR A 67 -9.95 11.73 11.35
CA THR A 67 -10.89 12.75 10.87
C THR A 67 -10.17 14.08 10.70
N TYR A 68 -10.16 14.60 9.48
CA TYR A 68 -9.63 15.92 9.14
C TYR A 68 -10.79 16.91 8.94
N THR A 69 -10.65 18.09 9.53
CA THR A 69 -11.56 19.22 9.35
C THR A 69 -10.91 20.25 8.45
N VAL A 70 -11.49 20.46 7.28
CA VAL A 70 -11.12 21.56 6.37
C VAL A 70 -11.99 22.76 6.72
N THR A 71 -11.36 23.90 6.98
CA THR A 71 -12.03 25.17 7.30
C THR A 71 -11.79 26.19 6.19
N ALA A 72 -12.85 26.67 5.56
CA ALA A 72 -12.80 27.83 4.68
C ALA A 72 -12.92 29.12 5.51
N VAL A 73 -11.99 30.06 5.32
CA VAL A 73 -12.00 31.35 6.04
C VAL A 73 -12.24 32.47 5.06
N GLY A 74 -13.39 33.13 5.16
CA GLY A 74 -13.72 34.34 4.42
C GLY A 74 -13.75 35.57 5.33
N ARG A 75 -13.82 36.78 4.72
CA ARG A 75 -13.91 38.05 5.47
C ARG A 75 -15.18 38.19 6.32
N ARG A 76 -16.22 37.42 6.00
CA ARG A 76 -17.57 37.56 6.55
C ARG A 76 -18.10 36.27 7.19
N GLY A 77 -17.23 35.29 7.43
CA GLY A 77 -17.62 34.02 8.02
C GLY A 77 -16.63 32.91 7.73
N ARG A 78 -16.90 31.76 8.33
CA ARG A 78 -16.17 30.51 8.14
C ARG A 78 -17.18 29.39 7.92
N ASP A 79 -16.76 28.38 7.19
CA ASP A 79 -17.50 27.14 7.08
C ASP A 79 -16.53 25.94 7.08
N THR A 80 -17.03 24.76 7.44
CA THR A 80 -16.20 23.56 7.65
C THR A 80 -16.77 22.34 6.97
N ALA A 81 -15.88 21.51 6.41
CA ALA A 81 -16.20 20.17 5.92
C ALA A 81 -15.22 19.16 6.53
N THR A 82 -15.65 17.91 6.67
CA THR A 82 -14.83 16.84 7.25
C THR A 82 -14.61 15.69 6.30
N VAL A 83 -13.44 15.07 6.40
CA VAL A 83 -13.11 13.81 5.70
C VAL A 83 -12.38 12.88 6.65
N VAL A 84 -12.78 11.62 6.66
CA VAL A 84 -12.05 10.54 7.36
C VAL A 84 -11.08 9.93 6.37
N ILE A 85 -9.78 9.97 6.68
CA ILE A 85 -8.75 9.32 5.87
C ILE A 85 -8.16 8.17 6.70
N THR A 86 -8.21 6.97 6.13
CA THR A 86 -7.52 5.78 6.63
C THR A 86 -6.40 5.46 5.66
N VAL A 87 -5.17 5.25 6.14
CA VAL A 87 -4.05 4.85 5.27
C VAL A 87 -3.67 3.42 5.60
N GLY A 88 -4.08 2.49 4.74
CA GLY A 88 -3.62 1.11 4.80
C GLY A 88 -2.15 1.02 4.39
N VAL A 89 -1.47 -0.03 4.86
CA VAL A 89 -0.20 -0.43 4.24
C VAL A 89 -0.50 -0.80 2.79
N GLY A 90 0.13 -0.11 1.84
CA GLY A 90 0.22 -0.64 0.50
C GLY A 90 0.89 -2.00 0.56
N THR A 91 0.24 -3.01 0.01
CA THR A 91 0.89 -4.29 -0.27
C THR A 91 1.84 -4.08 -1.45
N ILE A 92 2.83 -3.21 -1.28
CA ILE A 92 4.02 -3.27 -2.13
C ILE A 92 4.62 -4.62 -1.80
N ASN A 93 4.58 -5.52 -2.77
CA ASN A 93 5.29 -6.78 -2.66
C ASN A 93 6.79 -6.45 -2.68
N LEU A 94 7.37 -6.28 -1.50
CA LEU A 94 8.80 -5.95 -1.33
C LEU A 94 9.71 -6.99 -1.97
N ALA A 95 9.22 -8.23 -2.13
CA ALA A 95 9.94 -9.33 -2.74
C ALA A 95 9.82 -9.34 -4.27
N PHE A 96 8.91 -8.58 -4.89
CA PHE A 96 8.71 -8.60 -6.35
C PHE A 96 10.01 -8.27 -7.10
N GLU A 97 10.38 -9.17 -8.03
CA GLU A 97 11.61 -9.13 -8.85
C GLU A 97 12.91 -8.99 -8.06
N LYS A 98 12.90 -9.31 -6.76
CA LYS A 98 14.12 -9.34 -5.95
C LYS A 98 14.95 -10.57 -6.22
N HIS A 99 16.24 -10.46 -5.89
CA HIS A 99 17.15 -11.58 -6.02
C HIS A 99 16.76 -12.66 -5.02
N ALA A 100 16.36 -13.82 -5.53
CA ALA A 100 15.96 -14.97 -4.75
C ALA A 100 16.91 -16.15 -5.01
N THR A 101 17.17 -16.93 -3.97
CA THR A 101 18.01 -18.13 -4.01
C THR A 101 17.33 -19.28 -3.28
N GLN A 102 17.76 -20.51 -3.54
CA GLN A 102 17.23 -21.70 -2.89
C GLN A 102 18.34 -22.73 -2.72
N SER A 103 18.15 -23.68 -1.79
CA SER A 103 19.14 -24.70 -1.42
C SER A 103 19.69 -25.48 -2.61
N SER A 104 18.81 -25.81 -3.56
CA SER A 104 19.17 -26.48 -4.79
C SER A 104 18.13 -26.23 -5.88
N ASN A 105 18.47 -26.41 -7.16
CA ASN A 105 17.50 -26.39 -8.25
C ASN A 105 17.22 -27.81 -8.72
N TYR A 106 15.94 -28.21 -8.76
CA TYR A 106 15.52 -29.50 -9.33
C TYR A 106 15.90 -29.64 -10.79
N ASN A 107 15.82 -28.55 -11.55
CA ASN A 107 16.20 -28.49 -12.95
C ASN A 107 17.16 -27.31 -13.17
N LYS A 108 18.11 -27.46 -14.11
CA LYS A 108 19.09 -26.42 -14.46
C LYS A 108 18.49 -25.19 -15.13
N THR A 109 17.31 -25.30 -15.75
CA THR A 109 16.70 -24.26 -16.59
C THR A 109 15.38 -23.74 -16.06
N ASN A 110 14.67 -24.52 -15.24
CA ASN A 110 13.31 -24.21 -14.77
C ASN A 110 13.22 -24.34 -13.25
N TYR A 111 12.16 -23.75 -12.66
CA TYR A 111 11.83 -23.85 -11.23
C TYR A 111 12.83 -23.18 -10.28
N HIS A 112 13.54 -22.19 -10.79
CA HIS A 112 14.47 -21.37 -10.03
C HIS A 112 13.75 -20.51 -8.98
N ALA A 113 14.50 -20.11 -7.96
CA ALA A 113 14.00 -19.31 -6.84
C ALA A 113 13.27 -18.02 -7.26
N SER A 114 13.68 -17.41 -8.38
CA SER A 114 13.05 -16.22 -8.96
C SER A 114 11.56 -16.39 -9.29
N GLN A 115 11.09 -17.62 -9.51
CA GLN A 115 9.69 -17.85 -9.88
C GLN A 115 8.72 -17.53 -8.74
N ALA A 116 9.16 -17.56 -7.48
CA ALA A 116 8.33 -17.16 -6.34
C ALA A 116 8.16 -15.63 -6.20
N VAL A 117 8.93 -14.83 -6.95
CA VAL A 117 8.97 -13.37 -6.84
C VAL A 117 8.61 -12.65 -8.15
N ASN A 118 8.11 -13.37 -9.16
CA ASN A 118 7.76 -12.82 -10.46
C ASN A 118 6.32 -12.26 -10.55
N GLY A 119 5.57 -12.25 -9.45
CA GLY A 119 4.19 -11.74 -9.38
C GLY A 119 3.10 -12.71 -9.84
N ASN A 120 3.43 -13.89 -10.36
CA ASN A 120 2.46 -14.91 -10.77
C ASN A 120 2.24 -15.95 -9.66
N THR A 121 1.09 -15.89 -9.00
CA THR A 121 0.77 -16.71 -7.81
C THR A 121 0.14 -18.08 -8.13
N LYS A 122 0.10 -18.48 -9.41
CA LYS A 122 -0.51 -19.75 -9.81
C LYS A 122 0.36 -20.92 -9.38
N GLY A 123 -0.14 -21.75 -8.47
CA GLY A 123 0.56 -22.93 -7.96
C GLY A 123 0.65 -24.13 -8.92
N VAL A 124 0.76 -23.94 -10.24
CA VAL A 124 0.70 -25.03 -11.23
C VAL A 124 2.08 -25.27 -11.87
N TRP A 125 2.51 -26.53 -11.91
CA TRP A 125 3.84 -26.95 -12.39
C TRP A 125 4.27 -26.43 -13.77
N TYR A 126 3.37 -26.38 -14.74
CA TYR A 126 3.72 -26.01 -16.12
C TYR A 126 3.58 -24.51 -16.42
N ASN A 127 3.33 -23.67 -15.41
CA ASN A 127 3.00 -22.25 -15.59
C ASN A 127 4.14 -21.29 -15.19
N ASN A 128 5.38 -21.79 -15.07
CA ASN A 128 6.56 -21.00 -14.69
C ASN A 128 6.34 -20.09 -13.46
N SER A 129 5.58 -20.56 -12.46
CA SER A 129 5.11 -19.76 -11.30
C SER A 129 5.34 -20.46 -9.96
N ILE A 130 6.12 -21.53 -9.98
CA ILE A 130 6.52 -22.26 -8.78
C ILE A 130 8.03 -22.47 -8.80
N THR A 131 8.60 -22.63 -7.62
CA THR A 131 9.99 -23.05 -7.42
C THR A 131 10.04 -24.54 -7.09
N HIS A 132 11.19 -25.18 -7.27
CA HIS A 132 11.37 -26.58 -6.86
C HIS A 132 12.84 -26.90 -6.57
N THR A 133 13.10 -27.40 -5.37
CA THR A 133 14.41 -27.92 -4.93
C THR A 133 14.55 -29.41 -5.26
N ASN A 134 15.75 -29.96 -5.10
CA ASN A 134 15.89 -31.42 -5.02
C ASN A 134 15.21 -31.97 -3.76
N TYR A 135 15.03 -33.28 -3.72
CA TYR A 135 14.59 -33.96 -2.51
C TYR A 135 15.74 -34.01 -1.51
N GLU A 136 15.72 -33.11 -0.54
CA GLU A 136 16.77 -32.94 0.45
C GLU A 136 16.19 -32.53 1.82
N GLN A 137 16.86 -32.93 2.89
CA GLN A 137 16.50 -32.52 4.24
C GLN A 137 17.01 -31.09 4.49
N GLY A 138 16.14 -30.22 5.01
CA GLY A 138 16.49 -28.81 5.24
C GLY A 138 16.50 -27.96 3.97
N ALA A 139 15.74 -28.37 2.94
CA ALA A 139 15.50 -27.55 1.76
C ALA A 139 15.01 -26.14 2.16
N TRP A 140 15.54 -25.11 1.51
CA TRP A 140 15.23 -23.72 1.85
C TRP A 140 15.10 -22.85 0.61
N TRP A 141 14.40 -21.73 0.76
CA TRP A 141 14.28 -20.66 -0.21
C TRP A 141 14.44 -19.32 0.52
N GLN A 142 15.08 -18.35 -0.13
CA GLN A 142 15.36 -17.04 0.43
C GLN A 142 15.22 -15.95 -0.64
N VAL A 143 14.76 -14.76 -0.22
CA VAL A 143 14.82 -13.54 -1.02
C VAL A 143 15.59 -12.45 -0.30
N ASP A 144 16.44 -11.75 -1.05
CA ASP A 144 17.15 -10.56 -0.59
C ASP A 144 16.36 -9.29 -0.94
N LEU A 145 15.86 -8.59 0.08
CA LEU A 145 15.12 -7.33 -0.09
C LEU A 145 16.02 -6.12 -0.38
N GLY A 146 17.34 -6.32 -0.39
CA GLY A 146 18.40 -5.34 -0.68
C GLY A 146 18.77 -4.41 0.48
N SER A 147 17.90 -4.28 1.47
CA SER A 147 18.13 -3.53 2.72
C SER A 147 17.13 -3.96 3.77
N LYS A 148 17.39 -3.64 5.04
CA LYS A 148 16.43 -3.89 6.13
C LYS A 148 15.10 -3.19 5.83
N LYS A 149 14.02 -3.98 5.76
CA LYS A 149 12.65 -3.49 5.54
C LYS A 149 11.77 -3.79 6.74
N ASN A 150 10.77 -2.95 6.96
CA ASN A 150 9.66 -3.27 7.85
C ASN A 150 8.67 -4.15 7.09
N ILE A 151 8.56 -5.42 7.49
CA ILE A 151 7.66 -6.40 6.88
C ILE A 151 6.39 -6.45 7.72
N SER A 152 5.25 -6.02 7.14
CA SER A 152 3.95 -6.06 7.81
C SER A 152 3.21 -7.38 7.62
N GLN A 153 3.49 -8.08 6.52
CA GLN A 153 2.82 -9.32 6.16
C GLN A 153 3.70 -10.17 5.24
N ILE A 154 3.63 -11.48 5.41
CA ILE A 154 4.22 -12.47 4.50
C ILE A 154 3.09 -13.35 4.00
N ILE A 155 2.94 -13.46 2.68
CA ILE A 155 1.98 -14.36 2.04
C ILE A 155 2.75 -15.42 1.28
N ILE A 156 2.45 -16.70 1.55
CA ILE A 156 3.08 -17.83 0.88
C ILE A 156 2.00 -18.55 0.06
N TYR A 157 2.21 -18.64 -1.26
CA TYR A 157 1.33 -19.38 -2.16
C TYR A 157 1.91 -20.77 -2.38
N ASN A 158 1.18 -21.79 -1.94
CA ASN A 158 1.59 -23.19 -2.12
C ASN A 158 1.33 -23.66 -3.56
N ARG A 159 1.99 -24.75 -3.94
CA ARG A 159 1.63 -25.53 -5.14
C ARG A 159 0.22 -26.11 -4.98
N THR A 160 -0.55 -26.14 -6.06
CA THR A 160 -1.98 -26.50 -6.06
C THR A 160 -2.33 -27.67 -6.99
N ASP A 161 -1.48 -28.04 -7.96
CA ASP A 161 -1.76 -29.14 -8.90
C ASP A 161 -1.44 -30.53 -8.35
N CYS A 162 -0.51 -30.65 -7.40
CA CYS A 162 -0.27 -31.86 -6.61
C CYS A 162 0.57 -31.51 -5.38
N CYS A 163 0.79 -32.50 -4.52
CA CYS A 163 1.95 -32.50 -3.63
C CYS A 163 1.96 -31.35 -2.61
N ALA A 164 0.80 -30.73 -2.39
CA ALA A 164 0.62 -29.58 -1.51
C ALA A 164 1.06 -29.88 -0.06
N ASN A 165 1.01 -31.16 0.32
CA ASN A 165 1.47 -31.66 1.61
C ASN A 165 2.98 -31.49 1.85
N ARG A 166 3.79 -31.28 0.80
CA ARG A 166 5.24 -31.05 0.94
C ARG A 166 5.57 -29.73 1.63
N LEU A 167 4.72 -28.71 1.49
CA LEU A 167 4.87 -27.45 2.21
C LEU A 167 4.21 -27.57 3.59
N SER A 168 4.81 -28.38 4.45
CA SER A 168 4.40 -28.59 5.84
C SER A 168 5.64 -28.61 6.75
N ASN A 169 5.45 -28.37 8.05
CA ASN A 169 6.55 -28.35 9.04
C ASN A 169 7.74 -27.44 8.66
N TYR A 170 7.44 -26.25 8.14
CA TYR A 170 8.44 -25.25 7.75
C TYR A 170 8.53 -24.10 8.76
N GLN A 171 9.61 -23.32 8.66
CA GLN A 171 9.79 -22.09 9.43
C GLN A 171 9.98 -20.90 8.49
N VAL A 172 9.54 -19.73 8.95
CA VAL A 172 9.79 -18.44 8.29
C VAL A 172 10.61 -17.59 9.26
N SER A 173 11.75 -17.10 8.80
CA SER A 173 12.67 -16.28 9.57
C SER A 173 13.10 -15.05 8.77
N ASN A 174 13.47 -13.98 9.48
CA ASN A 174 14.12 -12.80 8.93
C ASN A 174 15.51 -12.66 9.59
N PHE A 175 16.48 -12.16 8.83
CA PHE A 175 17.84 -11.91 9.28
C PHE A 175 18.26 -10.50 8.89
#